data_AF-A0A2T4I644-F1
#
_entry.id   AF-A0A2T4I644-F1
#
_cell.length_a   1.000
_cell.length_b   1.000
_cell.length_c   1.000
_cell.angle_alpha   90.00
_cell.angle_beta   90.00
_cell.angle_gamma   90.00
#
_symmetry.space_group_name_H-M   'P 1'
#
loop_
_entity.id
_entity.type
_entity.pdbx_description
1 polymer ?
#
loop_
_entity_poly.entity_id
_entity_poly.type
_entity_poly.pdbx_seq_one_letter_code
_entity_poly.pdbx_strand_id
1 'polypeptide(L)'
;MNLVSLGVPTLTLRSRVTARIDALSPRRRKLARILSMFGLVALASLLSAEPALAQTNLESFGQSVLNLLSNGLLRTVAILAIIAAGFGWLTGRVNTGALVTVIIGIALIFSAPWIVDQLNAG
;
A
#
# COMPACT_ATOMS: atom_id res chain seq x y z
N MET A 1 8.37 -73.83 -2.63
CA MET A 1 6.99 -73.76 -3.18
C MET A 1 6.20 -72.75 -2.34
N ASN A 2 5.63 -71.74 -3.01
CA ASN A 2 4.56 -70.78 -2.60
C ASN A 2 4.80 -69.89 -1.36
N LEU A 3 5.02 -68.59 -1.56
CA LEU A 3 4.05 -67.48 -1.77
C LEU A 3 3.19 -67.17 -0.54
N VAL A 4 3.64 -66.19 0.26
CA VAL A 4 2.80 -65.46 1.22
C VAL A 4 3.08 -63.96 1.06
N SER A 5 2.25 -63.34 0.22
CA SER A 5 1.53 -62.08 0.49
C SER A 5 2.28 -60.99 1.27
N LEU A 6 3.04 -60.16 0.57
CA LEU A 6 3.41 -58.83 1.08
C LEU A 6 2.25 -57.87 0.84
N GLY A 7 1.40 -57.72 1.85
CA GLY A 7 0.38 -56.69 1.94
C GLY A 7 1.00 -55.29 2.05
N VAL A 8 0.64 -54.45 1.09
CA VAL A 8 0.89 -53.01 0.93
C VAL A 8 0.66 -52.21 2.22
N PRO A 9 1.51 -51.23 2.53
CA PRO A 9 0.97 -49.89 2.80
C PRO A 9 1.79 -48.77 2.12
N THR A 10 1.73 -48.67 0.80
CA THR A 10 2.33 -47.55 0.04
C THR A 10 1.44 -46.31 -0.03
N LEU A 11 0.36 -46.22 0.76
CA LEU A 11 -0.68 -45.20 0.58
C LEU A 11 -0.92 -44.23 1.76
N THR A 12 -0.04 -44.17 2.77
CA THR A 12 -0.27 -43.26 3.91
C THR A 12 0.63 -42.04 3.97
N LEU A 13 1.67 -41.94 3.13
CA LEU A 13 2.61 -40.80 3.18
C LEU A 13 2.24 -39.64 2.26
N ARG A 14 1.41 -39.87 1.23
CA ARG A 14 1.00 -38.81 0.29
C ARG A 14 -0.09 -37.88 0.82
N SER A 15 -0.81 -38.24 1.88
CA SER A 15 -1.98 -37.48 2.35
C SER A 15 -1.64 -36.25 3.20
N ARG A 16 -0.46 -36.18 3.84
CA ARG A 16 -0.10 -35.04 4.70
C ARG A 16 0.50 -33.85 3.95
N VAL A 17 1.07 -34.08 2.78
CA VAL A 17 1.66 -33.00 1.97
C VAL A 17 0.57 -32.25 1.21
N THR A 18 -0.48 -32.94 0.73
CA THR A 18 -1.58 -32.31 -0.01
C THR A 18 -2.53 -31.51 0.88
N ALA A 19 -2.73 -31.92 2.14
CA ALA A 19 -3.61 -31.20 3.08
C ALA A 19 -3.13 -29.79 3.45
N ARG A 20 -1.82 -29.51 3.38
CA ARG A 20 -1.27 -28.16 3.62
C ARG A 20 -1.49 -27.21 2.44
N ILE A 21 -1.69 -27.75 1.23
CA ILE A 21 -1.84 -26.96 -0.01
C ILE A 21 -3.31 -26.55 -0.20
N ASP A 22 -4.25 -27.37 0.28
CA ASP A 22 -5.69 -27.09 0.21
C ASP A 22 -6.19 -26.10 1.28
N ALA A 23 -5.37 -25.73 2.26
CA ALA A 23 -5.74 -24.74 3.27
C ALA A 23 -5.58 -23.28 2.79
N LEU A 24 -5.01 -23.04 1.61
CA LEU A 24 -4.92 -21.69 1.06
C LEU A 24 -6.20 -21.32 0.33
N SER A 25 -7.13 -20.77 1.12
CA SER A 25 -8.40 -20.18 0.72
C SER A 25 -8.39 -19.55 -0.70
N PRO A 26 -9.44 -19.75 -1.52
CA PRO A 26 -9.52 -19.22 -2.88
C PRO A 26 -9.41 -17.68 -2.96
N ARG A 27 -9.65 -16.98 -1.83
CA ARG A 27 -9.44 -15.53 -1.69
C ARG A 27 -7.97 -15.13 -1.74
N ARG A 28 -7.05 -15.90 -1.17
CA ARG A 28 -5.60 -15.62 -1.19
C ARG A 28 -5.01 -15.75 -2.60
N ARG A 29 -5.53 -16.68 -3.41
CA ARG A 29 -5.07 -16.90 -4.80
C ARG A 29 -5.45 -15.75 -5.73
N LYS A 30 -6.63 -15.13 -5.54
CA LYS A 30 -7.04 -13.91 -6.27
C LYS A 30 -6.17 -12.72 -5.89
N LEU A 31 -5.91 -12.52 -4.60
CA LEU A 31 -5.05 -11.44 -4.11
C LEU A 31 -3.60 -11.61 -4.57
N ALA A 32 -3.04 -12.82 -4.49
CA ALA A 32 -1.70 -13.11 -4.98
C ALA A 32 -1.57 -12.88 -6.49
N ARG A 33 -2.61 -13.21 -7.28
CA ARG A 33 -2.64 -12.97 -8.72
C ARG A 33 -2.74 -11.49 -9.07
N ILE A 34 -3.54 -10.72 -8.34
CA ILE A 34 -3.63 -9.27 -8.49
C ILE A 34 -2.28 -8.63 -8.14
N LEU A 35 -1.69 -9.03 -7.00
CA LEU A 35 -0.40 -8.51 -6.56
C LEU A 35 0.74 -8.87 -7.54
N SER A 36 0.74 -10.08 -8.11
CA SER A 36 1.71 -10.46 -9.13
C SER A 36 1.53 -9.70 -10.44
N MET A 37 0.27 -9.40 -10.82
CA MET A 37 0.00 -8.57 -12.01
C MET A 37 0.46 -7.13 -11.80
N PHE A 38 0.20 -6.54 -10.63
CA PHE A 38 0.73 -5.22 -10.27
C PHE A 38 2.27 -5.19 -10.26
N GLY A 39 2.91 -6.23 -9.73
CA GLY A 39 4.37 -6.36 -9.73
C GLY A 39 4.97 -6.45 -11.13
N LEU A 40 4.34 -7.23 -12.03
CA LEU A 40 4.78 -7.36 -13.42
C LEU A 40 4.59 -6.06 -14.22
N VAL A 41 3.47 -5.36 -14.03
CA VAL A 41 3.23 -4.06 -14.66
C VAL A 41 4.23 -3.02 -14.14
N ALA A 42 4.50 -3.00 -12.83
CA ALA A 42 5.51 -2.10 -12.26
C ALA A 42 6.92 -2.39 -12.79
N LEU A 43 7.31 -3.67 -12.92
CA LEU A 43 8.59 -4.05 -13.53
C LEU A 43 8.66 -3.64 -15.00
N ALA A 44 7.60 -3.88 -15.78
CA ALA A 44 7.54 -3.51 -17.19
C ALA A 44 7.62 -1.98 -17.38
N SER A 45 6.99 -1.20 -16.49
CA SER A 45 7.09 0.26 -16.49
C SER A 45 8.49 0.77 -16.15
N LEU A 46 9.25 0.06 -15.32
CA LEU A 46 10.66 0.38 -15.03
C LEU A 46 11.59 0.05 -16.21
N LEU A 47 11.27 -0.99 -16.97
CA LEU A 47 12.05 -1.46 -18.12
C LEU A 47 11.78 -0.65 -19.41
N SER A 48 10.61 -0.03 -19.54
CA SER A 48 10.23 0.79 -20.70
C SER A 48 10.63 2.27 -20.58
N ALA A 49 11.44 2.62 -19.58
CA ALA A 49 11.98 3.96 -19.41
C ALA A 49 13.12 4.22 -20.42
N GLU A 50 12.77 4.50 -21.66
CA GLU A 50 13.74 4.87 -22.71
C GLU A 50 14.32 6.28 -22.44
N PRO A 51 15.66 6.47 -22.38
CA PRO A 51 16.27 7.62 -21.71
C PRO A 51 16.70 8.80 -22.63
N ALA A 52 16.04 9.06 -23.76
CA ALA A 52 16.59 9.97 -24.78
C ALA A 52 15.78 11.25 -25.11
N LEU A 53 14.58 11.45 -24.55
CA LEU A 53 13.86 12.76 -24.61
C LEU A 53 13.92 13.54 -23.27
N ALA A 54 14.92 13.20 -22.44
CA ALA A 54 14.87 13.33 -21.00
C ALA A 54 15.39 14.67 -20.42
N GLN A 55 16.23 15.46 -21.08
CA GLN A 55 16.91 16.56 -20.34
C GLN A 55 16.02 17.78 -20.02
N THR A 56 15.07 18.15 -20.89
CA THR A 56 14.11 19.25 -20.64
C THR A 56 12.81 18.77 -19.99
N ASN A 57 12.45 17.49 -20.19
CA ASN A 57 11.26 16.89 -19.61
C ASN A 57 11.48 16.34 -18.19
N LEU A 58 12.68 15.86 -17.81
CA LEU A 58 12.93 15.34 -16.45
C LEU A 58 12.87 16.45 -15.39
N GLU A 59 13.30 17.66 -15.70
CA GLU A 59 13.17 18.77 -14.74
C GLU A 59 11.68 19.11 -14.54
N SER A 60 10.91 19.19 -15.63
CA SER A 60 9.46 19.44 -15.57
C SER A 60 8.66 18.29 -14.94
N PHE A 61 9.08 17.04 -15.18
CA PHE A 61 8.48 15.84 -14.62
C PHE A 61 8.85 15.71 -13.14
N GLY A 62 10.11 15.98 -12.78
CA GLY A 62 10.58 16.07 -11.41
C GLY A 62 9.83 17.13 -10.63
N GLN A 63 9.61 18.32 -11.20
CA GLN A 63 8.81 19.37 -10.59
C GLN A 63 7.33 19.02 -10.51
N SER A 64 6.78 18.34 -11.52
CA SER A 64 5.40 17.84 -11.50
C SER A 64 5.19 16.77 -10.44
N VAL A 65 6.13 15.83 -10.30
CA VAL A 65 6.14 14.82 -9.24
C VAL A 65 6.34 15.50 -7.89
N LEU A 66 7.27 16.44 -7.75
CA LEU A 66 7.45 17.22 -6.53
C LEU A 66 6.17 17.97 -6.15
N ASN A 67 5.49 18.59 -7.12
CA ASN A 67 4.22 19.28 -6.90
C ASN A 67 3.08 18.30 -6.54
N LEU A 68 3.03 17.12 -7.17
CA LEU A 68 2.07 16.08 -6.81
C LEU A 68 2.34 15.55 -5.40
N LEU A 69 3.60 15.27 -5.05
CA LEU A 69 3.99 14.83 -3.70
C LEU A 69 3.75 15.94 -2.66
N SER A 70 4.05 17.18 -2.98
CA SER A 70 4.01 18.32 -2.04
C SER A 70 2.62 18.92 -1.85
N ASN A 71 1.80 18.95 -2.89
CA ASN A 71 0.48 19.62 -2.83
C ASN A 71 -0.68 18.63 -3.00
N GLY A 72 -0.68 17.82 -4.06
CA GLY A 72 -1.83 16.95 -4.38
C GLY A 72 -2.00 15.77 -3.41
N LEU A 73 -0.92 15.05 -3.16
CA LEU A 73 -0.92 13.83 -2.34
C LEU A 73 -1.00 14.15 -0.86
N LEU A 74 -0.26 15.16 -0.37
CA LEU A 74 -0.36 15.60 1.03
C LEU A 74 -1.77 16.05 1.38
N ARG A 75 -2.43 16.80 0.50
CA ARG A 75 -3.84 17.18 0.68
C ARG A 75 -4.77 15.97 0.72
N THR A 76 -4.54 14.99 -0.16
CA THR A 76 -5.34 13.76 -0.19
C THR A 76 -5.16 12.95 1.09
N VAL A 77 -3.93 12.79 1.58
CA VAL A 77 -3.64 12.06 2.84
C VAL A 77 -4.26 12.77 4.03
N ALA A 78 -4.21 14.11 4.08
CA ALA A 78 -4.86 14.87 5.14
C ALA A 78 -6.37 14.71 5.15
N ILE A 79 -7.02 14.72 3.98
CA ILE A 79 -8.46 14.48 3.87
C ILE A 79 -8.80 13.06 4.36
N LEU A 80 -8.01 12.04 4.00
CA LEU A 80 -8.22 10.68 4.49
C LEU A 80 -8.06 10.58 6.02
N ALA A 81 -7.09 11.28 6.60
CA ALA A 81 -6.90 11.33 8.05
C ALA A 81 -8.11 11.97 8.76
N ILE A 82 -8.68 13.05 8.20
CA ILE A 82 -9.92 13.68 8.70
C ILE A 82 -11.08 12.70 8.66
N ILE A 83 -11.28 12.02 7.53
CA ILE A 83 -12.37 11.05 7.36
C ILE A 83 -12.24 9.92 8.38
N ALA A 84 -11.03 9.39 8.57
CA ALA A 84 -10.77 8.33 9.54
C ALA A 84 -11.01 8.80 10.99
N ALA A 85 -10.57 10.02 11.34
CA ALA A 85 -10.79 10.60 12.66
C ALA A 85 -12.29 10.84 12.92
N GLY A 86 -13.02 11.38 11.95
CA GLY A 86 -14.47 11.56 12.02
C GLY A 86 -15.21 10.23 12.17
N PHE A 87 -14.82 9.21 11.40
CA PHE A 87 -15.39 7.86 11.53
C PHE A 87 -15.10 7.23 12.91
N GLY A 88 -13.88 7.39 13.40
CA GLY A 88 -13.49 6.93 14.73
C GLY A 88 -14.29 7.61 15.85
N TRP A 89 -14.57 8.91 15.71
CA TRP A 89 -15.39 9.66 16.66
C TRP A 89 -16.86 9.25 16.61
N LEU A 90 -17.44 9.08 15.41
CA LEU A 90 -18.82 8.63 15.23
C LEU A 90 -19.07 7.21 15.75
N THR A 91 -18.07 6.33 15.71
CA THR A 91 -18.18 4.99 16.28
C THR A 91 -18.04 4.94 17.80
N GLY A 92 -17.86 6.10 18.46
CA GLY A 92 -17.68 6.20 19.91
C GLY A 92 -16.37 5.61 20.43
N ARG A 93 -15.45 5.24 19.52
CA ARG A 93 -14.17 4.58 19.87
C ARG A 93 -13.02 5.56 20.07
N VAL A 94 -13.21 6.83 19.71
CA VAL A 94 -12.18 7.88 19.78
C VAL A 94 -12.65 8.98 20.73
N ASN A 95 -11.82 9.30 21.71
CA ASN A 95 -12.07 10.39 22.65
C ASN A 95 -12.02 11.75 21.95
N THR A 96 -12.81 12.72 22.40
CA THR A 96 -12.81 14.12 21.93
C THR A 96 -11.40 14.72 21.93
N GLY A 97 -10.56 14.36 22.91
CA GLY A 97 -9.16 14.78 22.94
C GLY A 97 -8.36 14.33 21.70
N ALA A 98 -8.57 13.09 21.24
CA ALA A 98 -7.91 12.58 20.04
C ALA A 98 -8.46 13.19 18.74
N LEU A 99 -9.72 13.61 18.72
CA LEU A 99 -10.26 14.37 17.59
C LEU A 99 -9.60 15.75 17.49
N VAL A 100 -9.48 16.45 18.63
CA VAL A 100 -8.88 17.79 18.71
C VAL A 100 -7.41 17.75 18.30
N THR A 101 -6.64 16.75 18.73
CA THR A 101 -5.23 16.64 18.34
C THR A 101 -5.06 16.46 16.83
N VAL A 102 -5.91 15.66 16.17
CA VAL A 102 -5.88 15.49 14.71
C VAL A 102 -6.21 16.80 13.99
N ILE A 103 -7.24 17.51 14.43
CA ILE A 103 -7.65 18.80 13.82
C ILE A 103 -6.52 19.83 13.96
N ILE A 104 -5.92 19.96 15.15
CA ILE A 104 -4.80 20.87 15.39
C ILE A 104 -3.60 20.49 14.51
N GLY A 105 -3.25 19.21 14.44
CA GLY A 105 -2.14 18.75 13.61
C GLY A 105 -2.31 19.12 12.13
N ILE A 106 -3.52 18.96 11.60
CA ILE A 106 -3.82 19.36 10.22
C ILE A 106 -3.73 20.87 10.05
N ALA A 107 -4.32 21.66 10.95
CA ALA A 107 -4.22 23.12 10.89
C ALA A 107 -2.76 23.57 10.84
N LEU A 108 -1.87 22.99 11.67
CA LEU A 108 -0.46 23.31 11.67
C LEU A 108 0.26 22.93 10.37
N ILE A 109 -0.01 21.74 9.82
CA ILE A 109 0.62 21.28 8.56
C ILE A 109 0.28 22.21 7.40
N PHE A 110 -0.98 22.64 7.26
CA PHE A 110 -1.41 23.49 6.15
C PHE A 110 -1.15 24.98 6.38
N SER A 111 -1.02 25.42 7.63
CA SER A 111 -0.65 26.81 7.95
C SER A 111 0.85 27.09 7.84
N ALA A 112 1.70 26.05 7.76
CA ALA A 112 3.16 26.20 7.71
C ALA A 112 3.69 27.16 6.62
N PRO A 113 3.20 27.14 5.36
CA PRO A 113 3.71 28.03 4.31
C PRO A 113 3.54 29.51 4.67
N TRP A 114 2.36 29.89 5.18
CA TRP A 114 2.09 31.27 5.58
C TRP A 114 3.02 31.76 6.69
N ILE A 115 3.33 30.90 7.67
CA ILE A 115 4.27 31.24 8.76
C ILE A 115 5.67 31.48 8.20
N VAL A 116 6.13 30.60 7.30
CA VAL A 116 7.46 30.72 6.66
C VAL A 116 7.55 31.99 5.84
N ASP A 117 6.49 32.35 5.12
CA ASP A 117 6.45 33.59 4.32
C ASP A 117 6.60 34.84 5.20
N GLN A 118 5.94 34.88 6.37
CA GLN A 118 6.08 36.00 7.32
C GLN A 118 7.48 36.11 7.92
N LEU A 119 8.17 34.98 8.14
CA LEU A 119 9.52 34.97 8.67
C LEU A 119 10.56 35.43 7.64
N ASN A 120 10.34 35.15 6.35
CA ASN A 120 11.22 35.57 5.27
C ASN A 120 10.98 37.03 4.83
N ALA A 121 9.80 37.58 5.13
CA ALA A 121 9.43 38.96 4.81
C ALA A 121 9.93 40.00 5.83
N GLY A 122 10.48 39.55 6.98
CA GLY A 122 11.02 40.38 8.05
C GLY A 122 12.53 40.57 8.02
#